data_AF-A0A1F7Z4H1-F1
#
_entry.id   AF-A0A1F7Z4H1-F1
#
_cell.length_a   1.000
_cell.length_b   1.000
_cell.length_c   1.000
_cell.angle_alpha   90.00
_cell.angle_beta   90.00
_cell.angle_gamma   90.00
#
_symmetry.space_group_name_H-M   'P 1'
#
loop_
_entity.id
_entity.type
_entity.pdbx_description
1 polymer ?
#
loop_
_entity_poly.entity_id
_entity_poly.type
_entity_poly.pdbx_seq_one_letter_code
_entity_poly.pdbx_strand_id
1 'polypeptide(L)'
;MNPFGTIAPPPGVASFGGGLGGLPAFLNVIFKTLIMIAGVYTLLNFVFAGYTFLSGAGDPKKIQDSWAKIWQSIIGLTVAAGSFVLAALLGLLLFRDSNAILQLRIFGP
;
A
#
# COMPACT_ATOMS: atom_id res chain seq x y z
N MET A 1 17.87 -5.15 37.67
CA MET A 1 18.27 -6.27 36.80
C MET A 1 17.15 -7.30 36.82
N ASN A 2 16.60 -7.67 35.67
CA ASN A 2 15.46 -8.59 35.62
C ASN A 2 15.97 -10.04 35.81
N PRO A 3 15.44 -10.81 36.79
CA PRO A 3 15.96 -12.13 37.14
C PRO A 3 15.58 -13.25 36.16
N PHE A 4 14.83 -12.95 35.09
CA PHE A 4 14.23 -13.95 34.20
C PHE A 4 14.85 -14.01 32.78
N GLY A 5 15.93 -13.28 32.50
CA GLY A 5 16.56 -13.25 31.18
C GLY A 5 15.65 -12.64 30.09
N THR A 6 16.25 -12.27 28.96
CA THR A 6 15.50 -11.80 27.78
C THR A 6 15.29 -12.98 26.86
N ILE A 7 14.04 -13.46 26.74
CA ILE A 7 13.69 -14.46 25.72
C ILE A 7 13.87 -13.80 24.35
N ALA A 8 14.84 -14.29 23.59
CA ALA A 8 15.07 -13.82 22.23
C ALA A 8 13.82 -14.16 21.38
N PRO A 9 13.19 -13.18 20.73
CA PRO A 9 12.06 -13.44 19.86
C PRO A 9 12.48 -14.37 18.69
N PRO A 10 11.61 -15.32 18.27
CA PRO A 10 11.91 -16.23 17.17
C PRO A 10 12.35 -15.50 15.89
N PRO A 11 13.28 -16.10 15.10
CA PRO A 11 13.71 -15.54 13.81
C PRO A 11 12.49 -15.42 12.89
N GLY A 12 12.05 -14.20 12.61
CA GLY A 12 10.82 -13.91 11.85
C GLY A 12 9.95 -12.87 12.54
N VAL A 13 9.92 -12.84 13.87
CA VAL A 13 9.20 -11.80 14.64
C VAL A 13 10.14 -10.80 15.31
N ALA A 14 11.43 -11.12 15.37
CA ALA A 14 12.46 -10.28 15.96
C ALA A 14 12.53 -8.88 15.34
N SER A 15 12.26 -8.76 14.03
CA SER A 15 12.23 -7.51 13.28
C SER A 15 11.03 -6.60 13.61
N PHE A 16 9.99 -7.14 14.24
CA PHE A 16 8.79 -6.39 14.61
C PHE A 16 8.84 -5.87 16.06
N GLY A 17 9.80 -6.31 16.88
CA GLY A 17 9.88 -5.91 18.29
C GLY A 17 8.80 -6.60 19.13
N GLY A 18 9.20 -7.26 20.21
CA GLY A 18 8.26 -8.01 21.05
C GLY A 18 7.20 -7.08 21.69
N GLY A 19 5.93 -7.51 21.67
CA GLY A 19 4.80 -6.81 22.31
C GLY A 19 3.87 -6.07 21.34
N LEU A 20 3.00 -5.22 21.89
CA LEU A 20 1.97 -4.47 21.15
C LEU A 20 2.54 -3.47 20.12
N GLY A 21 3.84 -3.17 20.19
CA GLY A 21 4.55 -2.36 19.20
C GLY A 21 4.83 -3.07 17.87
N GLY A 22 4.81 -4.40 17.82
CA GLY A 22 5.06 -5.11 16.56
C GLY A 22 3.90 -5.10 15.57
N LEU A 23 2.67 -4.92 16.07
CA LEU A 23 1.46 -4.83 15.25
C LEU A 23 1.55 -3.66 14.24
N PRO A 24 1.94 -2.44 14.68
CA PRO A 24 2.25 -1.34 13.79
C PRO A 24 3.20 -1.66 12.63
N ALA A 25 4.36 -2.23 12.96
CA ALA A 25 5.38 -2.56 11.97
C ALA A 25 4.92 -3.66 11.01
N PHE A 26 4.16 -4.64 11.51
CA PHE A 26 3.59 -5.72 10.71
C PHE A 26 2.56 -5.21 9.69
N LEU A 27 1.62 -4.36 10.13
CA LEU A 27 0.65 -3.72 9.24
C LEU A 27 1.34 -2.87 8.16
N ASN A 28 2.40 -2.14 8.52
CA ASN A 28 3.17 -1.35 7.56
C ASN A 28 3.76 -2.22 6.43
N VAL A 29 4.27 -3.40 6.75
CA VAL A 29 4.80 -4.36 5.75
C VAL A 29 3.68 -4.88 4.84
N ILE A 30 2.50 -5.19 5.40
CA ILE A 30 1.33 -5.60 4.61
C ILE A 30 0.92 -4.50 3.64
N PHE A 31 0.75 -3.27 4.12
CA PHE A 31 0.36 -2.15 3.27
C PHE A 31 1.37 -1.90 2.16
N LYS A 32 2.68 -1.89 2.47
CA LYS A 32 3.73 -1.74 1.45
C LYS A 32 3.68 -2.83 0.39
N THR A 33 3.42 -4.07 0.80
CA THR A 33 3.31 -5.21 -0.13
C THR A 33 2.08 -5.06 -1.03
N LEU A 34 0.93 -4.67 -0.47
CA LEU A 34 -0.28 -4.43 -1.24
C LEU A 34 -0.13 -3.31 -2.28
N ILE A 35 0.54 -2.22 -1.91
CA ILE A 35 0.82 -1.10 -2.84
C ILE A 35 1.72 -1.57 -3.98
N MET A 36 2.77 -2.34 -3.67
CA MET A 36 3.67 -2.90 -4.68
C MET A 36 2.88 -3.75 -5.69
N ILE A 37 2.05 -4.66 -5.19
CA ILE A 37 1.19 -5.52 -6.03
C ILE A 37 0.24 -4.67 -6.88
N ALA A 38 -0.40 -3.66 -6.28
CA ALA A 38 -1.29 -2.75 -6.98
C ALA A 38 -0.56 -2.00 -8.11
N GLY A 39 0.65 -1.48 -7.86
CA GLY A 39 1.46 -0.80 -8.87
C GLY A 39 1.81 -1.70 -10.06
N VAL A 40 2.26 -2.94 -9.79
CA VAL A 40 2.55 -3.93 -10.84
C VAL A 40 1.29 -4.29 -11.62
N TYR A 41 0.18 -4.52 -10.92
CA TYR A 41 -1.10 -4.85 -11.55
C TYR A 41 -1.61 -3.72 -12.45
N THR A 42 -1.52 -2.47 -12.01
CA THR A 42 -1.91 -1.30 -12.81
C THR A 42 -1.05 -1.18 -14.06
N LEU A 43 0.27 -1.41 -13.95
CA LEU A 43 1.17 -1.37 -15.10
C LEU A 43 0.81 -2.44 -16.15
N LEU A 44 0.54 -3.67 -15.72
CA LEU A 44 0.11 -4.74 -16.61
C LEU A 44 -1.23 -4.43 -17.30
N ASN A 45 -2.22 -3.92 -16.55
CA ASN A 45 -3.50 -3.52 -17.13
C ASN A 45 -3.34 -2.41 -18.15
N PHE A 46 -2.47 -1.43 -17.89
CA PHE A 46 -2.21 -0.34 -18.82
C PHE A 46 -1.62 -0.85 -20.13
N VAL A 47 -0.67 -1.79 -20.08
CA VAL A 47 -0.08 -2.43 -21.26
C VAL A 47 -1.13 -3.22 -22.05
N PHE A 48 -1.92 -4.08 -21.38
CA PHE A 48 -2.95 -4.87 -22.06
C PHE A 48 -4.06 -4.01 -22.67
N ALA A 49 -4.47 -2.95 -21.98
CA ALA A 49 -5.49 -2.07 -22.48
C ALA A 49 -4.98 -1.19 -23.63
N GLY A 50 -3.71 -0.75 -23.59
CA GLY A 50 -3.05 -0.08 -24.71
C GLY A 50 -2.97 -0.97 -25.94
N TYR A 51 -2.59 -2.24 -25.77
CA TYR A 51 -2.59 -3.22 -26.85
C TYR A 51 -3.99 -3.45 -27.43
N THR A 52 -5.00 -3.63 -26.57
CA THR A 52 -6.39 -3.86 -27.01
C THR A 52 -6.97 -2.62 -27.70
N PHE A 53 -6.61 -1.42 -27.25
CA PHE A 53 -6.99 -0.16 -27.89
C PHE A 53 -6.40 -0.03 -29.29
N LEU A 54 -5.12 -0.37 -29.47
CA LEU A 54 -4.43 -0.37 -30.76
C LEU A 54 -4.97 -1.45 -31.72
N SER A 55 -5.25 -2.66 -31.22
CA SER A 55 -5.77 -3.77 -32.02
C SER A 55 -7.28 -3.72 -32.28
N GLY A 56 -8.01 -2.86 -31.55
CA GLY A 56 -9.47 -2.72 -31.61
C GLY A 56 -9.98 -1.79 -32.72
N ALA A 57 -9.10 -1.29 -33.59
CA ALA A 57 -9.43 -0.43 -34.71
C ALA A 57 -10.39 -1.14 -35.69
N GLY A 58 -11.69 -1.02 -35.44
CA GLY A 58 -12.76 -1.64 -36.24
C GLY A 58 -14.03 -1.98 -35.47
N ASP A 59 -13.98 -2.05 -34.13
CA ASP A 59 -15.13 -2.51 -33.32
C ASP A 59 -15.32 -1.60 -32.08
N PRO A 60 -16.12 -0.52 -32.18
CA PRO A 60 -16.20 0.55 -31.16
C PRO A 60 -16.62 0.05 -29.77
N LYS A 61 -17.33 -1.08 -29.69
CA LYS A 61 -17.71 -1.71 -28.42
C LYS A 61 -16.50 -2.24 -27.64
N LYS A 62 -15.52 -2.83 -28.33
CA LYS A 62 -14.27 -3.31 -27.71
C LYS A 62 -13.36 -2.18 -27.25
N ILE A 63 -13.41 -1.04 -27.94
CA ILE A 63 -12.69 0.18 -27.55
C ILE A 63 -13.30 0.75 -26.26
N GLN A 64 -14.63 0.82 -26.15
CA GLN A 64 -15.31 1.25 -24.92
C GLN A 64 -14.99 0.34 -23.72
N ASP A 65 -15.02 -0.98 -23.91
CA ASP A 65 -14.68 -1.94 -22.85
C ASP A 65 -13.21 -1.81 -22.41
N SER A 66 -12.30 -1.55 -23.34
CA SER A 66 -10.89 -1.33 -23.05
C SER A 66 -10.67 -0.03 -22.28
N TRP A 67 -11.38 1.03 -22.66
CA TRP A 67 -11.36 2.32 -21.95
C TRP A 67 -11.87 2.19 -20.52
N ALA A 68 -12.94 1.41 -20.30
CA ALA A 68 -13.46 1.14 -18.97
C ALA A 68 -12.41 0.46 -18.07
N LYS A 69 -11.65 -0.50 -18.59
CA LYS A 69 -10.56 -1.18 -17.84
C LYS A 69 -9.41 -0.24 -17.48
N ILE A 70 -9.04 0.67 -18.38
CA ILE A 70 -8.03 1.71 -18.11
C ILE A 70 -8.52 2.59 -16.98
N TRP A 71 -9.76 3.07 -17.07
CA TRP A 71 -10.31 3.99 -16.09
C TRP A 71 -10.46 3.36 -14.71
N GLN A 72 -10.90 2.10 -14.63
CA GLN A 72 -10.94 1.34 -13.38
C GLN A 72 -9.55 1.17 -12.76
N SER A 73 -8.53 0.92 -13.58
CA SER A 73 -7.14 0.78 -13.10
C SER A 73 -6.58 2.10 -12.59
N ILE A 74 -6.86 3.22 -13.27
CA ILE A 74 -6.45 4.57 -12.86
C ILE A 74 -7.18 4.98 -11.57
N ILE A 75 -8.48 4.71 -11.47
CA ILE A 75 -9.25 5.00 -10.25
C ILE A 75 -8.69 4.18 -9.08
N GLY A 76 -8.45 2.88 -9.27
CA GLY A 76 -7.86 2.02 -8.23
C GLY A 76 -6.50 2.54 -7.74
N LEU A 77 -5.62 2.94 -8.66
CA LEU A 77 -4.32 3.51 -8.32
C LEU A 77 -4.45 4.88 -7.63
N THR A 78 -5.36 5.73 -8.11
CA THR A 78 -5.61 7.07 -7.55
C THR A 78 -6.17 6.97 -6.14
N VAL A 79 -7.10 6.04 -5.89
CA VAL A 79 -7.65 5.79 -4.55
C VAL A 79 -6.58 5.25 -3.62
N ALA A 80 -5.75 4.31 -4.09
CA ALA A 80 -4.63 3.80 -3.30
C ALA A 80 -3.66 4.92 -2.93
N ALA A 81 -3.19 5.70 -3.91
CA ALA A 81 -2.28 6.84 -3.68
C ALA A 81 -2.92 7.92 -2.79
N GLY A 82 -4.18 8.26 -3.04
CA GLY A 82 -4.94 9.23 -2.27
C GLY A 82 -5.14 8.81 -0.82
N SER A 83 -5.31 7.51 -0.55
CA SER A 83 -5.39 6.98 0.82
C SER A 83 -4.13 7.28 1.64
N PHE A 84 -2.93 7.19 1.05
CA PHE A 84 -1.68 7.55 1.74
C PHE A 84 -1.58 9.04 2.01
N VAL A 85 -2.02 9.87 1.06
CA VAL A 85 -2.06 11.33 1.26
C VAL A 85 -3.03 11.68 2.38
N LEU A 86 -4.23 11.10 2.38
CA LEU A 86 -5.21 11.28 3.45
C LEU A 86 -4.68 10.79 4.80
N ALA A 87 -4.03 9.62 4.85
CA ALA A 87 -3.40 9.10 6.05
C ALA A 87 -2.29 10.04 6.56
N ALA A 88 -1.48 10.62 5.69
CA ALA A 88 -0.45 11.60 6.06
C ALA A 88 -1.06 12.90 6.60
N LEU A 89 -2.14 13.39 5.98
CA LEU A 89 -2.85 14.59 6.43
C LEU A 89 -3.52 14.38 7.79
N LEU A 90 -4.15 13.21 8.00
CA LEU A 90 -4.71 12.84 9.30
C LEU A 90 -3.62 12.65 10.35
N GLY A 91 -2.46 12.08 9.97
CA GLY A 91 -1.28 11.99 10.82
C GLY A 91 -0.78 13.36 11.27
N LEU A 92 -0.67 14.30 10.34
CA LEU A 92 -0.29 15.69 10.61
C LEU A 92 -1.31 16.38 11.52
N LEU A 93 -2.61 16.16 11.32
CA LEU A 93 -3.65 16.81 12.12
C LEU A 93 -3.73 16.27 13.55
N LEU A 94 -3.62 14.95 13.72
CA LEU A 94 -3.82 14.26 15.01
C LEU A 94 -2.53 14.22 15.84
N PHE A 95 -1.38 14.06 15.20
CA PHE A 95 -0.09 13.83 15.86
C PHE A 95 0.93 14.94 15.59
N ARG A 96 0.55 15.99 14.83
CA ARG A 96 1.45 17.08 14.40
C ARG A 96 2.69 16.59 13.64
N ASP A 97 2.63 15.38 13.11
CA ASP A 97 3.68 14.72 12.34
C ASP A 97 3.05 13.95 11.16
N SER A 98 3.35 14.42 9.94
CA SER A 98 2.89 13.81 8.68
C SER A 98 3.39 12.38 8.47
N ASN A 99 4.44 11.95 9.17
CA ASN A 99 5.02 10.62 9.06
C ASN A 99 4.50 9.64 10.11
N ALA A 100 3.72 10.08 11.10
CA ALA A 100 3.28 9.23 12.20
C ALA A 100 2.47 8.00 11.75
N ILE A 101 1.76 8.10 10.61
CA ILE A 101 0.95 7.00 10.04
C ILE A 101 1.69 6.30 8.87
N LEU A 102 2.68 6.95 8.24
CA LEU A 102 3.46 6.38 7.14
C LEU A 102 4.66 5.56 7.63
N GLN A 103 5.32 6.03 8.68
CA GLN A 103 6.17 5.26 9.55
C GLN A 103 5.35 4.98 10.80
N LEU A 104 4.75 3.78 10.91
CA LEU A 104 4.18 3.33 12.17
C LEU A 104 5.32 3.11 13.18
N ARG A 105 5.90 4.21 13.65
CA ARG A 105 6.87 4.28 14.74
C ARG A 105 6.03 4.48 15.98
N ILE A 106 6.16 3.55 16.93
CA ILE A 106 5.60 3.75 18.27
C ILE A 106 6.29 4.99 18.83
N PHE A 107 5.54 6.09 18.92
CA PHE A 107 5.84 7.17 19.83
C PHE A 107 5.55 6.66 21.24
N GLY A 108 6.52 5.94 21.80
CA GLY A 108 6.71 5.88 23.25
C GLY A 108 7.66 7.01 23.66
N PRO A 109 7.64 7.43 24.93
CA PRO A 109 8.70 8.29 25.46
C PRO A 109 10.10 7.69 25.24
#